data_AF-A0A817F847-F1
#
_entry.id   AF-A0A817F847-F1
#
_cell.length_a   1.000
_cell.length_b   1.000
_cell.length_c   1.000
_cell.angle_alpha   90.00
_cell.angle_beta   90.00
_cell.angle_gamma   90.00
#
_symmetry.space_group_name_H-M   'P 1'
#
loop_
_entity.id
_entity.type
_entity.pdbx_description
1 polymer ?
#
loop_
_entity_poly.entity_id
_entity_poly.type
_entity_poly.pdbx_seq_one_letter_code
_entity_poly.pdbx_strand_id
1 'polypeptide(L)'
;MFDHLANDPKLSLSMKLEPGDMQFVYNHALLHDRTGFDDWNDPAQKRHLLRLWLSIPEDRPLPDVFASRFGSVEIGNRGGIHVRGTMSTIPWTI
;
A
#
# COMPACT_ATOMS: atom_id res chain seq x y z
N MET A 1 5.64 -2.92 -22.57
CA MET A 1 4.69 -1.80 -22.74
C MET A 1 4.24 -1.24 -21.39
N PHE A 2 3.66 -2.06 -20.52
CA PHE A 2 3.18 -1.62 -19.20
C PHE A 2 4.27 -0.97 -18.33
N ASP A 3 5.40 -1.65 -18.14
CA ASP A 3 6.50 -1.13 -17.32
C ASP A 3 7.05 0.19 -17.84
N HIS A 4 7.09 0.39 -19.16
CA HIS A 4 7.53 1.65 -19.76
C HIS A 4 6.61 2.81 -19.36
N LEU A 5 5.28 2.61 -19.38
CA LEU A 5 4.32 3.62 -18.96
C LEU A 5 4.37 3.85 -17.45
N ALA A 6 4.50 2.78 -16.65
CA ALA A 6 4.62 2.88 -15.20
C ALA A 6 5.85 3.67 -14.75
N ASN A 7 6.93 3.63 -15.54
CA ASN A 7 8.17 4.38 -15.30
C ASN A 7 8.21 5.74 -16.01
N ASP A 8 7.15 6.16 -16.71
CA ASP A 8 7.12 7.49 -17.35
C ASP A 8 6.96 8.59 -16.28
N PRO A 9 7.89 9.55 -16.17
CA PRO A 9 7.80 10.66 -15.22
C PRO A 9 6.56 11.54 -15.41
N LYS A 10 5.93 11.53 -16.59
CA LYS A 10 4.68 12.27 -16.84
C LYS A 10 3.45 11.59 -16.27
N LEU A 11 3.54 10.29 -15.96
CA LEU A 11 2.45 9.47 -15.42
C LEU A 11 2.67 9.08 -13.96
N SER A 12 3.74 9.56 -13.34
CA SER A 12 4.10 9.23 -11.96
C SER A 12 4.31 10.50 -11.13
N LEU A 13 4.06 10.38 -9.83
CA LEU A 13 4.36 11.40 -8.84
C LEU A 13 5.52 10.91 -7.97
N SER A 14 6.64 11.63 -7.98
CA SER A 14 7.74 11.40 -7.05
C SER A 14 7.51 12.16 -5.76
N MET A 15 7.62 11.47 -4.63
CA MET A 15 7.47 12.04 -3.29
C MET A 15 8.53 11.45 -2.37
N LYS A 16 9.13 12.31 -1.52
CA LYS A 16 9.95 11.89 -0.39
C LYS A 16 9.15 12.05 0.89
N LEU A 17 8.83 10.95 1.55
CA LEU A 17 8.15 10.97 2.85
C LEU A 17 9.10 11.39 3.96
N GLU A 18 8.70 12.38 4.74
CA GLU A 18 9.36 12.84 5.96
C GLU A 18 8.58 12.42 7.21
N PRO A 19 9.21 12.40 8.41
CA PRO A 19 8.50 12.11 9.65
C PRO A 19 7.28 13.03 9.84
N GLY A 20 6.10 12.42 9.98
CA GLY A 20 4.82 13.13 10.09
C GLY A 20 3.98 13.11 8.82
N ASP A 21 4.57 12.82 7.66
CA ASP A 21 3.82 12.71 6.42
C ASP A 21 2.93 11.46 6.37
N MET A 22 1.80 11.60 5.69
CA MET A 22 0.88 10.50 5.39
C MET A 22 0.66 10.39 3.89
N GLN A 23 0.73 9.16 3.38
CA GLN A 23 0.41 8.84 1.99
C GLN A 23 -0.87 8.00 1.93
N PHE A 24 -1.90 8.56 1.29
CA PHE A 24 -3.13 7.83 0.99
C PHE A 24 -3.07 7.33 -0.45
N VAL A 25 -3.06 6.01 -0.61
CA VAL A 25 -3.00 5.37 -1.93
C VAL A 25 -4.29 4.60 -2.14
N TYR A 26 -5.01 4.96 -3.20
CA TYR A 26 -6.11 4.14 -3.65
C TYR A 26 -5.61 2.92 -4.43
N ASN A 27 -5.37 1.85 -3.70
CA ASN A 27 -4.64 0.68 -4.17
C ASN A 27 -5.27 -0.04 -5.37
N HIS A 28 -6.55 0.19 -5.65
CA HIS A 28 -7.25 -0.42 -6.78
C HIS A 28 -7.09 0.36 -8.11
N ALA A 29 -6.49 1.55 -8.08
CA ALA A 29 -6.29 2.37 -9.27
C ALA A 29 -4.85 2.90 -9.41
N LEU A 30 -4.06 2.91 -8.33
CA LEU A 30 -2.71 3.47 -8.31
C LEU A 30 -1.67 2.38 -8.10
N LEU A 31 -0.67 2.38 -8.98
CA LEU A 31 0.60 1.72 -8.72
C LEU A 31 1.43 2.61 -7.80
N HIS A 32 2.21 1.99 -6.94
CA HIS A 32 3.14 2.69 -6.07
C HIS A 32 4.37 1.81 -5.89
N ASP A 33 5.53 2.45 -5.83
CA ASP A 33 6.82 1.82 -5.64
C ASP A 33 7.73 2.75 -4.84
N ARG A 34 8.95 2.31 -4.55
CA ARG A 34 9.98 3.09 -3.88
C ARG A 34 11.31 2.87 -4.60
N THR A 35 12.06 3.95 -4.76
CA THR A 35 13.45 3.85 -5.21
C THR A 35 14.33 3.04 -4.25
N GLY A 36 15.46 2.54 -4.75
CA GLY A 36 16.54 2.02 -3.91
C GLY A 36 17.01 3.10 -2.93
N PHE A 37 17.44 2.67 -1.73
CA PHE A 37 18.00 3.56 -0.72
C PHE A 37 19.02 2.79 0.12
N ASP A 38 20.03 3.51 0.59
CA ASP A 38 20.96 3.02 1.60
C ASP A 38 20.36 3.25 2.99
N ASP A 39 20.32 2.20 3.82
CA ASP A 39 19.77 2.25 5.17
C ASP A 39 20.88 2.26 6.22
N TRP A 40 20.54 2.68 7.43
CA TRP A 40 21.50 2.75 8.53
C TRP A 40 21.76 1.38 9.16
N ASN A 41 23.01 1.13 9.59
CA ASN A 41 23.34 -0.05 10.39
C ASN A 41 22.68 0.01 11.77
N ASP A 42 22.65 1.21 12.36
CA ASP A 42 21.98 1.47 13.63
C ASP A 42 20.46 1.36 13.48
N PRO A 43 19.79 0.41 14.17
CA PRO A 43 18.34 0.24 14.10
C PRO A 43 17.54 1.50 14.44
N ALA A 44 18.06 2.38 15.31
CA ALA A 44 17.35 3.59 15.74
C ALA A 44 17.23 4.64 14.63
N GLN A 45 18.07 4.55 13.60
CA GLN A 45 18.10 5.49 12.47
C GLN A 45 17.44 4.92 11.21
N LYS A 46 17.05 3.64 11.24
CA LYS A 46 16.45 2.98 10.08
C LYS A 46 15.15 3.65 9.66
N ARG A 47 14.91 3.72 8.35
CA ARG A 47 13.65 4.22 7.80
C ARG A 47 12.49 3.32 8.23
N HIS A 48 11.59 3.85 9.06
CA HIS A 48 10.43 3.11 9.57
C HIS A 48 9.11 3.74 9.10
N LEU A 49 8.22 2.94 8.52
CA LEU A 49 6.89 3.35 8.12
C LEU A 49 5.85 2.41 8.73
N LEU A 50 4.73 2.98 9.18
CA LEU A 50 3.53 2.23 9.49
C LEU A 50 2.65 2.17 8.23
N ARG A 51 2.10 0.99 7.94
CA ARG A 51 1.20 0.79 6.81
C ARG A 51 -0.12 0.21 7.30
N LEU A 52 -1.21 0.85 6.87
CA LEU A 52 -2.56 0.45 7.17
C LEU A 52 -3.34 0.24 5.87
N TRP A 53 -4.18 -0.79 5.86
CA TRP A 53 -5.16 -1.03 4.79
C TRP A 53 -6.54 -0.68 5.32
N LEU A 54 -7.26 0.15 4.57
CA LEU A 54 -8.60 0.60 4.93
C LEU A 54 -9.59 0.11 3.88
N SER A 55 -10.71 -0.43 4.35
CA SER A 55 -11.89 -0.69 3.54
C SER A 55 -12.99 0.24 4.01
N ILE A 56 -13.23 1.33 3.28
CA ILE A 56 -14.24 2.30 3.69
C ILE A 56 -15.64 1.81 3.31
N PRO A 57 -16.69 2.17 4.08
CA PRO A 57 -18.06 2.06 3.62
C PRO A 57 -18.24 2.83 2.31
N GLU A 58 -19.17 2.38 1.46
CA GLU A 58 -19.56 3.07 0.22
C GLU A 58 -18.44 3.24 -0.85
N ASP A 59 -17.35 2.48 -0.76
CA ASP A 59 -16.33 2.43 -1.81
C ASP A 59 -16.89 1.80 -3.12
N ARG A 60 -16.23 2.03 -4.25
CA ARG A 60 -16.68 1.54 -5.56
C ARG A 60 -16.73 0.01 -5.65
N PRO A 61 -17.63 -0.62 -6.41
CA PRO A 61 -17.57 -2.07 -6.64
C PRO A 61 -16.28 -2.47 -7.36
N LEU A 62 -15.75 -3.65 -7.05
CA LEU A 62 -14.60 -4.24 -7.74
C LEU A 62 -15.04 -5.50 -8.52
N PRO A 63 -14.44 -5.79 -9.68
CA PRO A 63 -14.67 -7.05 -10.37
C PRO A 63 -14.21 -8.27 -9.55
N ASP A 64 -14.91 -9.40 -9.68
CA ASP A 64 -14.66 -10.62 -8.89
C ASP A 64 -13.23 -11.14 -8.95
N VAL A 65 -12.52 -10.91 -10.07
CA VAL A 65 -11.11 -11.31 -10.24
C VAL A 65 -10.20 -10.74 -9.14
N PHE A 66 -10.58 -9.61 -8.53
CA PHE A 66 -9.84 -8.98 -7.44
C PHE A 66 -9.91 -9.79 -6.13
N ALA A 67 -10.95 -10.61 -5.92
CA ALA A 67 -11.10 -11.42 -4.70
C ALA A 67 -9.91 -12.38 -4.50
N SER A 68 -9.34 -12.90 -5.58
CA SER A 68 -8.15 -13.78 -5.53
C SER A 68 -6.95 -13.15 -4.81
N ARG A 69 -6.81 -11.81 -4.90
CA ARG A 69 -5.68 -11.07 -4.33
C ARG A 69 -6.01 -10.41 -2.99
N PHE A 70 -7.26 -9.98 -2.80
CA PHE A 70 -7.70 -9.18 -1.64
C PHE A 70 -8.60 -9.97 -0.66
N GLY A 71 -8.90 -11.23 -0.94
CA GLY A 71 -9.76 -12.10 -0.14
C GLY A 71 -11.26 -11.92 -0.40
N SER A 72 -11.72 -10.67 -0.58
CA SER A 72 -13.11 -10.33 -0.86
C SER A 72 -13.20 -9.07 -1.73
N VAL A 73 -14.33 -8.90 -2.42
CA VAL A 73 -14.70 -7.67 -3.15
C VAL A 73 -15.83 -6.89 -2.47
N GLU A 74 -16.39 -7.43 -1.37
CA GLU A 74 -17.44 -6.82 -0.57
C GLU A 74 -16.98 -5.44 -0.05
N ILE A 75 -17.83 -4.43 -0.26
CA ILE A 75 -17.55 -3.05 0.17
C ILE A 75 -17.50 -3.01 1.70
N GLY A 76 -16.52 -2.31 2.27
CA GLY A 76 -16.30 -2.31 3.73
C GLY A 76 -15.63 -3.58 4.27
N ASN A 77 -15.56 -4.66 3.48
CA ASN A 77 -14.95 -5.93 3.88
C ASN A 77 -13.94 -6.42 2.83
N ARG A 78 -12.98 -5.55 2.46
CA ARG A 78 -11.87 -5.89 1.58
C ARG A 78 -10.58 -5.21 2.05
N GLY A 79 -9.65 -6.01 2.57
CA GLY A 79 -8.44 -5.53 3.21
C GLY A 79 -7.22 -5.49 2.30
N GLY A 80 -6.05 -5.47 2.92
CA GLY A 80 -4.77 -5.57 2.24
C GLY A 80 -4.43 -6.98 1.79
N ILE A 81 -3.28 -7.07 1.13
CA ILE A 81 -2.67 -8.35 0.76
C ILE A 81 -2.08 -8.99 2.01
N HIS A 82 -2.60 -10.16 2.38
CA HIS A 82 -2.06 -10.99 3.45
C HIS A 82 -1.38 -12.20 2.82
N VAL A 83 -0.13 -12.44 3.18
CA VAL A 83 0.59 -13.63 2.76
C VAL A 83 0.73 -14.59 3.95
N ARG A 84 0.94 -15.87 3.66
CA ARG A 84 1.16 -16.86 4.73
C ARG A 84 2.32 -16.42 5.62
N GLY A 85 2.05 -16.32 6.93
CA GLY A 85 3.03 -15.88 7.93
C GLY A 85 3.08 -14.37 8.19
N THR A 86 2.23 -13.56 7.56
CA THR A 86 2.07 -12.15 7.94
C THR A 86 1.62 -12.05 9.40
N MET A 87 2.44 -11.44 10.25
CA MET A 87 2.07 -11.07 11.61
C MET A 87 1.61 -9.61 11.63
N SER A 88 0.42 -9.33 12.16
CA SER A 88 0.01 -7.94 12.40
C SER A 88 0.87 -7.38 13.53
N THR A 89 1.63 -6.32 13.22
CA THR A 89 2.49 -5.64 14.21
C THR A 89 1.78 -4.48 14.90
N ILE A 90 0.57 -4.15 14.46
CA ILE A 90 -0.27 -3.13 15.10
C ILE A 90 -1.49 -3.86 15.69
N PRO A 91 -1.64 -3.91 17.02
CA PRO A 91 -2.85 -4.43 17.63
C PRO A 91 -4.00 -3.48 17.30
N TRP A 92 -4.90 -3.92 16.42
CA TRP A 92 -6.21 -3.30 16.27
C TRP A 92 -7.10 -3.82 17.39
N THR A 93 -7.10 -3.13 18.53
CA THR A 93 -8.17 -3.23 19.53
C THR A 93 -9.21 -2.18 19.21
N ILE A 94 -10.40 -2.61 18.82
CA ILE A 94 -11.62 -1.78 18.80
C ILE A 94 -12.24 -1.86 20.19
#